data_AF-A0A381F4D4-F1
#
_entry.id   AF-A0A381F4D4-F1
#
_cell.length_a   1.000
_cell.length_b   1.000
_cell.length_c   1.000
_cell.angle_alpha   90.00
_cell.angle_beta   90.00
_cell.angle_gamma   90.00
#
_symmetry.space_group_name_H-M   'P 1'
#
loop_
_entity.id
_entity.type
_entity.pdbx_description
1 polymer ?
#
loop_
_entity_poly.entity_id
_entity_poly.type
_entity_poly.pdbx_seq_one_letter_code
_entity_poly.pdbx_strand_id
1 'polypeptide(L)'
;MIRRPVILTPNFNEMIIQKIFNVDDYYYDVFMAISESLTGFSVNELQSTGLAETYYTHILHQIESVTFTEFLNISKDILENSTTQNQLNNAISSDILANPATQDIANSIITLWYLGTWEGAYINDLSYKEGLVWNLMQAHPPGAKQPGFKSWGVKPVNSNS
;
A
#
# COMPACT_ATOMS: atom_id res chain seq x y z
N MET A 1 8.26 -50.54 -6.46
CA MET A 1 9.26 -49.85 -5.62
C MET A 1 8.82 -48.40 -5.47
N ILE A 2 8.14 -48.06 -4.37
CA ILE A 2 7.56 -46.72 -4.15
C ILE A 2 8.66 -45.84 -3.58
N ARG A 3 9.12 -44.82 -4.34
CA ARG A 3 10.04 -43.80 -3.83
C ARG A 3 9.29 -42.93 -2.84
N ARG A 4 9.73 -42.92 -1.57
CA ARG A 4 9.23 -41.96 -0.58
C ARG A 4 9.67 -40.54 -0.98
N PRO A 5 8.81 -39.52 -0.85
CA PRO A 5 9.22 -38.14 -1.12
C PRO A 5 10.24 -37.70 -0.07
N VAL A 6 11.30 -37.03 -0.52
CA VAL A 6 12.26 -36.34 0.34
C VAL A 6 11.58 -35.07 0.81
N ILE A 7 11.19 -35.01 2.08
CA ILE A 7 10.75 -33.77 2.72
C ILE A 7 12.03 -32.96 2.98
N LEU A 8 12.28 -31.94 2.16
CA LEU A 8 13.34 -30.98 2.43
C LEU A 8 12.87 -30.08 3.56
N THR A 9 13.56 -30.11 4.70
CA THR A 9 13.34 -29.12 5.76
C THR A 9 13.78 -27.74 5.25
N PRO A 10 12.95 -26.69 5.37
CA PRO A 10 13.33 -25.34 4.96
C PRO A 10 14.63 -24.91 5.63
N ASN A 11 15.48 -24.18 4.91
CA ASN A 11 16.73 -23.68 5.49
C ASN A 11 16.43 -22.61 6.55
N PHE A 12 17.41 -22.28 7.40
CA PHE A 12 17.21 -21.33 8.50
C PHE A 12 16.77 -19.93 8.04
N ASN A 13 17.24 -19.45 6.88
CA ASN A 13 16.77 -18.18 6.29
C ASN A 13 15.33 -18.29 5.81
N GLU A 14 14.91 -19.41 5.23
CA GLU A 14 13.51 -19.63 4.87
C GLU A 14 12.62 -19.79 6.09
N MET A 15 13.10 -20.37 7.19
CA MET A 15 12.37 -20.40 8.46
C MET A 15 12.26 -19.01 9.10
N ILE A 16 13.29 -18.17 8.99
CA ILE A 16 13.26 -16.76 9.41
C ILE A 16 12.25 -16.02 8.55
N ILE A 17 12.31 -16.16 7.22
CA ILE A 17 11.37 -15.55 6.27
C ILE A 17 9.93 -16.02 6.54
N GLN A 18 9.68 -17.32 6.75
CA GLN A 18 8.35 -17.88 7.06
C GLN A 18 7.82 -17.44 8.43
N LYS A 19 8.69 -17.27 9.42
CA LYS A 19 8.33 -16.79 10.75
C LYS A 19 8.13 -15.27 10.78
N ILE A 20 8.85 -14.54 9.93
CA ILE A 20 8.58 -13.16 9.57
C ILE A 20 7.21 -13.13 8.88
N PHE A 21 6.90 -13.98 7.89
CA PHE A 21 5.58 -14.06 7.23
C PHE A 21 4.38 -14.26 8.17
N ASN A 22 4.53 -15.03 9.26
CA ASN A 22 3.46 -15.22 10.25
C ASN A 22 3.26 -14.00 11.19
N VAL A 23 4.26 -13.11 11.28
CA VAL A 23 4.19 -11.78 11.92
C VAL A 23 3.91 -10.69 10.86
N ASP A 24 4.24 -10.97 9.59
CA ASP A 24 4.01 -10.10 8.45
C ASP A 24 2.54 -10.05 8.15
N ASP A 25 1.75 -11.12 8.30
CA ASP A 25 0.28 -11.03 8.16
C ASP A 25 -0.28 -9.91 9.05
N TYR A 26 0.22 -9.80 10.28
CA TYR A 26 -0.20 -8.76 11.23
C TYR A 26 0.29 -7.37 10.82
N TYR A 27 1.57 -7.20 10.47
CA TYR A 27 2.10 -5.89 10.08
C TYR A 27 1.65 -5.45 8.68
N TYR A 28 1.33 -6.40 7.83
CA TYR A 28 0.70 -6.21 6.53
C TYR A 28 -0.73 -5.73 6.70
N ASP A 29 -1.53 -6.34 7.59
CA ASP A 29 -2.88 -5.87 7.89
C ASP A 29 -2.87 -4.43 8.43
N VAL A 30 -1.92 -4.10 9.32
CA VAL A 30 -1.72 -2.73 9.80
C VAL A 30 -1.32 -1.80 8.65
N PHE A 31 -0.39 -2.21 7.78
CA PHE A 31 0.00 -1.44 6.60
C PHE A 31 -1.19 -1.18 5.67
N MET A 32 -2.06 -2.17 5.46
CA MET A 32 -3.25 -2.02 4.63
C MET A 32 -4.27 -1.08 5.26
N ALA A 33 -4.53 -1.21 6.56
CA ALA A 33 -5.49 -0.36 7.29
C ALA A 33 -5.02 1.10 7.37
N ILE A 34 -3.73 1.34 7.63
CA ILE A 34 -3.21 2.72 7.62
C ILE A 34 -3.17 3.29 6.20
N SER A 35 -2.88 2.47 5.18
CA SER A 35 -2.94 2.90 3.78
C SER A 35 -4.35 3.32 3.37
N GLU A 36 -5.40 2.62 3.82
CA GLU A 36 -6.78 3.05 3.62
C GLU A 36 -7.03 4.44 4.20
N SER A 37 -6.58 4.66 5.43
CA SER A 37 -6.76 5.93 6.13
C SER A 37 -5.97 7.08 5.48
N LEU A 38 -4.77 6.82 4.97
CA LEU A 38 -3.92 7.81 4.32
C LEU A 38 -4.37 8.16 2.90
N THR A 39 -4.94 7.20 2.18
CA THR A 39 -5.29 7.38 0.76
C THR A 39 -6.76 7.75 0.54
N GLY A 40 -7.64 7.36 1.46
CA GLY A 40 -9.10 7.47 1.32
C GLY A 40 -9.73 6.37 0.45
N PHE A 41 -8.95 5.37 0.00
CA PHE A 41 -9.43 4.21 -0.73
C PHE A 41 -9.53 3.00 0.21
N SER A 42 -10.59 2.21 0.11
CA SER A 42 -10.78 1.03 0.97
C SER A 42 -9.69 -0.02 0.77
N VAL A 43 -9.42 -0.85 1.79
CA VAL A 43 -8.49 -1.98 1.68
C VAL A 43 -8.80 -2.87 0.46
N ASN A 44 -10.08 -3.10 0.15
CA ASN A 44 -10.49 -3.88 -1.01
C ASN A 44 -10.07 -3.22 -2.33
N GLU A 45 -10.20 -1.90 -2.46
CA GLU A 45 -9.74 -1.15 -3.64
C GLU A 45 -8.22 -1.21 -3.77
N LEU A 46 -7.51 -1.05 -2.64
CA LEU A 46 -6.04 -1.15 -2.59
C LEU A 46 -5.56 -2.55 -2.99
N GLN A 47 -6.18 -3.62 -2.48
CA GLN A 47 -5.85 -5.00 -2.83
C GLN A 47 -6.17 -5.32 -4.30
N SER A 48 -7.25 -4.75 -4.84
CA SER A 48 -7.67 -4.97 -6.23
C SER A 48 -6.66 -4.43 -7.26
N THR A 49 -5.75 -3.54 -6.85
CA THR A 49 -4.62 -3.11 -7.70
C THR A 49 -3.62 -4.23 -8.00
N GLY A 50 -3.59 -5.29 -7.17
CA GLY A 50 -2.55 -6.33 -7.21
C GLY A 50 -1.17 -5.86 -6.74
N LEU A 51 -1.05 -4.67 -6.14
CA LEU A 51 0.22 -4.06 -5.74
C LEU A 51 0.47 -4.07 -4.23
N ALA A 52 -0.51 -4.47 -3.42
CA ALA A 52 -0.44 -4.41 -1.96
C ALA A 52 0.81 -5.11 -1.38
N GLU A 53 1.01 -6.40 -1.69
CA GLU A 53 2.19 -7.16 -1.27
C GLU A 53 3.48 -6.56 -1.87
N THR A 54 3.44 -6.16 -3.15
CA THR A 54 4.59 -5.56 -3.83
C THR A 54 5.07 -4.29 -3.14
N TYR A 55 4.17 -3.40 -2.75
CA TYR A 55 4.51 -2.14 -2.07
C TYR A 55 4.98 -2.39 -0.65
N TYR A 56 4.31 -3.26 0.09
CA TYR A 56 4.72 -3.63 1.43
C TYR A 56 6.15 -4.20 1.44
N THR A 57 6.42 -5.19 0.59
CA THR A 57 7.74 -5.80 0.44
C THR A 57 8.77 -4.80 -0.10
N HIS A 58 8.38 -3.86 -0.97
CA HIS A 58 9.29 -2.82 -1.44
C HIS A 58 9.77 -1.93 -0.28
N ILE A 59 8.84 -1.44 0.55
CA ILE A 59 9.17 -0.57 1.69
C ILE A 59 10.06 -1.30 2.70
N LEU A 60 9.78 -2.57 3.00
CA LEU A 60 10.62 -3.40 3.88
C LEU A 60 12.07 -3.52 3.42
N HIS A 61 12.33 -3.42 2.11
CA HIS A 61 13.68 -3.46 1.56
C HIS A 61 14.35 -2.08 1.48
N GLN A 62 13.59 -0.98 1.46
CA GLN A 62 14.12 0.37 1.32
C GLN A 62 14.34 1.08 2.65
N ILE A 63 13.51 0.80 3.65
CA ILE A 63 13.57 1.43 4.97
C ILE A 63 14.19 0.45 5.97
N GLU A 64 15.00 0.96 6.90
CA GLU A 64 15.49 0.17 8.02
C GLU A 64 14.33 -0.48 8.78
N SER A 65 14.44 -1.80 9.02
CA SER A 65 13.37 -2.60 9.61
C SER A 65 12.85 -2.05 10.94
N VAL A 66 13.73 -1.51 11.79
CA VAL A 66 13.35 -0.92 13.08
C VAL A 66 12.46 0.31 12.87
N THR A 67 12.85 1.20 11.96
CA THR A 67 12.13 2.44 11.65
C THR A 67 10.74 2.15 11.06
N PHE A 68 10.65 1.22 10.10
CA PHE A 68 9.34 0.88 9.53
C PHE A 68 8.45 0.14 10.53
N THR A 69 9.02 -0.74 11.36
CA THR A 69 8.28 -1.41 12.44
C THR A 69 7.75 -0.42 13.47
N GLU A 70 8.54 0.61 13.82
CA GLU A 70 8.10 1.70 14.71
C GLU A 70 6.92 2.47 14.11
N PHE A 71 6.99 2.83 12.83
CA PHE A 71 5.86 3.44 12.11
C PHE A 71 4.60 2.57 12.15
N LEU A 72 4.73 1.26 11.92
CA LEU A 72 3.59 0.34 11.96
C LEU A 72 3.03 0.17 13.37
N ASN A 73 3.87 0.13 14.41
CA ASN A 73 3.40 0.08 15.80
C ASN A 73 2.60 1.35 16.17
N ILE A 74 3.10 2.54 15.80
CA ILE A 74 2.38 3.81 15.98
C ILE A 74 1.03 3.77 15.23
N SER A 75 1.05 3.33 13.97
CA SER A 75 -0.16 3.21 13.15
C SER A 75 -1.18 2.28 13.78
N LYS A 76 -0.72 1.15 14.32
CA LYS A 76 -1.56 0.17 15.01
C LYS A 76 -2.19 0.75 16.27
N ASP A 77 -1.42 1.43 17.11
CA ASP A 77 -1.93 2.08 18.31
C ASP A 77 -3.00 3.14 17.98
N ILE A 78 -2.80 3.90 16.91
CA ILE A 78 -3.79 4.88 16.41
C ILE A 78 -5.08 4.17 15.97
N LEU A 79 -4.96 3.09 15.19
CA LEU A 79 -6.10 2.33 14.67
C LEU A 79 -6.92 1.66 15.79
N GLU A 80 -6.26 1.08 16.80
CA GLU A 80 -6.94 0.41 17.91
C GLU A 80 -7.62 1.38 18.90
N ASN A 81 -7.02 2.55 19.12
CA ASN A 81 -7.54 3.53 20.09
C ASN A 81 -8.57 4.50 19.49
N SER A 82 -8.75 4.50 18.16
CA SER A 82 -9.71 5.37 17.48
C SER A 82 -11.06 4.69 17.33
N THR A 83 -12.10 5.23 17.98
CA THR A 83 -13.48 4.69 17.89
C THR A 83 -14.34 5.38 16.84
N THR A 84 -13.90 6.54 16.35
CA THR A 84 -14.60 7.34 15.34
C THR A 84 -13.63 7.84 14.28
N GLN A 85 -14.14 8.12 13.08
CA GLN A 85 -13.31 8.65 11.98
C GLN A 85 -12.60 9.96 12.36
N ASN A 86 -13.27 10.84 13.13
CA ASN A 86 -12.67 12.10 13.56
C ASN A 86 -11.50 11.88 14.54
N GLN A 87 -11.60 10.90 15.44
CA GLN A 87 -10.50 10.53 16.34
C GLN A 87 -9.31 9.98 15.54
N LEU A 88 -9.59 9.10 14.57
CA LEU A 88 -8.58 8.52 13.70
C LEU A 88 -7.82 9.61 12.93
N ASN A 89 -8.55 10.52 12.27
CA ASN A 89 -7.96 11.61 11.51
C ASN A 89 -7.10 12.54 12.40
N ASN A 90 -7.57 12.84 13.61
CA ASN A 90 -6.82 13.67 14.56
C ASN A 90 -5.54 12.98 15.04
N ALA A 91 -5.61 11.68 15.35
CA ALA A 91 -4.46 10.90 15.80
C ALA A 91 -3.42 10.71 14.69
N ILE A 92 -3.84 10.43 13.44
CA ILE A 92 -2.93 10.42 12.28
C ILE A 92 -2.25 11.79 12.14
N SER A 93 -3.00 12.88 12.30
CA SER A 93 -2.45 14.24 12.21
C SER A 93 -1.42 14.53 13.30
N SER A 94 -1.66 14.12 14.55
CA SER A 94 -0.77 14.41 15.67
C SER A 94 0.43 13.47 15.79
N ASP A 95 0.26 12.19 15.46
CA ASP A 95 1.22 11.15 15.82
C ASP A 95 2.03 10.67 14.60
N ILE A 96 1.45 10.76 13.40
CA ILE A 96 2.13 10.41 12.13
C ILE A 96 2.60 11.68 11.41
N LEU A 97 1.71 12.64 11.15
CA LEU A 97 2.02 13.77 10.27
C LEU A 97 2.79 14.90 10.95
N ALA A 98 2.73 15.03 12.28
CA ALA A 98 3.47 16.06 13.01
C ALA A 98 4.92 15.66 13.35
N ASN A 99 5.26 14.37 13.29
CA ASN A 99 6.61 13.87 13.49
C ASN A 99 7.31 13.67 12.12
N PRO A 100 8.42 14.36 11.83
CA PRO A 100 9.09 14.28 10.52
C PRO A 100 9.43 12.86 10.07
N ALA A 101 9.90 11.99 10.97
CA ALA A 101 10.34 10.64 10.61
C ALA A 101 9.17 9.77 10.12
N THR A 102 8.01 9.84 10.79
CA THR A 102 6.80 9.10 10.41
C THR A 102 6.07 9.78 9.25
N GLN A 103 6.16 11.11 9.16
CA GLN A 103 5.58 11.89 8.08
C GLN A 103 6.22 11.54 6.74
N ASP A 104 7.55 11.40 6.68
CA ASP A 104 8.25 11.04 5.45
C ASP A 104 7.86 9.64 4.95
N ILE A 105 7.66 8.69 5.87
CA ILE A 105 7.16 7.35 5.56
C ILE A 105 5.72 7.41 5.03
N ALA A 106 4.84 8.15 5.70
CA ALA A 106 3.46 8.34 5.26
C ALA A 106 3.38 8.97 3.87
N ASN A 107 4.17 10.01 3.60
CA ASN A 107 4.26 10.65 2.29
C ASN A 107 4.77 9.69 1.21
N SER A 108 5.72 8.81 1.55
CA SER A 108 6.24 7.80 0.64
C SER A 108 5.18 6.73 0.33
N ILE A 109 4.42 6.28 1.33
CA ILE A 109 3.27 5.37 1.16
C ILE A 109 2.19 6.00 0.28
N ILE A 110 1.82 7.25 0.54
CA ILE A 110 0.85 8.00 -0.27
C ILE A 110 1.35 8.09 -1.72
N THR A 111 2.62 8.42 -1.92
CA THR A 111 3.25 8.54 -3.23
C THR A 111 3.24 7.20 -3.99
N LEU A 112 3.58 6.10 -3.32
CA LEU A 112 3.51 4.75 -3.87
C LEU A 112 2.09 4.41 -4.33
N TRP A 113 1.08 4.66 -3.51
CA TRP A 113 -0.30 4.33 -3.86
C TRP A 113 -0.83 5.20 -5.00
N TYR A 114 -0.63 6.51 -4.93
CA TYR A 114 -1.17 7.43 -5.94
C TYR A 114 -0.41 7.39 -7.26
N LEU A 115 0.91 7.39 -7.22
CA LEU A 115 1.76 7.55 -8.40
C LEU A 115 2.45 6.26 -8.83
N GLY A 116 2.52 5.26 -7.97
CA GLY A 116 3.23 4.01 -8.25
C GLY A 116 4.75 4.13 -8.25
N THR A 117 5.28 5.20 -7.65
CA THR A 117 6.70 5.51 -7.67
C THR A 117 7.33 5.51 -6.29
N TRP A 118 8.61 5.17 -6.25
CA TRP A 118 9.51 5.37 -5.12
C TRP A 118 10.69 6.20 -5.60
N GLU A 119 10.96 7.33 -4.95
CA GLU A 119 12.03 8.26 -5.34
C GLU A 119 11.99 8.66 -6.84
N GLY A 120 10.78 8.73 -7.41
CA GLY A 120 10.55 9.12 -8.79
C GLY A 120 10.64 7.99 -9.83
N ALA A 121 10.94 6.75 -9.42
CA ALA A 121 10.96 5.59 -10.31
C ALA A 121 9.76 4.66 -10.04
N TYR A 122 9.15 4.11 -11.09
CA TYR A 122 8.09 3.11 -10.94
C TYR A 122 8.65 1.81 -10.36
N ILE A 123 7.90 1.19 -9.42
CA ILE A 123 8.31 -0.09 -8.84
C ILE A 123 8.26 -1.21 -9.91
N ASN A 124 7.20 -1.22 -10.72
CA ASN A 124 7.06 -2.10 -11.88
C ASN A 124 6.05 -1.52 -12.89
N ASP A 125 5.86 -2.22 -14.01
CA ASP A 125 4.89 -1.83 -15.05
C ASP A 125 3.44 -1.72 -14.55
N LEU A 126 3.08 -2.52 -13.54
CA LEU A 126 1.72 -2.52 -12.96
C LEU A 126 1.50 -1.28 -12.10
N SER A 127 2.54 -0.79 -11.41
CA SER A 127 2.48 0.45 -10.60
C SER A 127 2.05 1.66 -11.41
N TYR A 128 2.52 1.79 -12.66
CA TYR A 128 2.03 2.82 -13.56
C TYR A 128 0.55 2.64 -13.94
N LYS A 129 0.12 1.39 -14.15
CA LYS A 129 -1.22 1.04 -14.67
C LYS A 129 -2.32 1.16 -13.61
N GLU A 130 -1.99 0.87 -12.36
CA GLU A 130 -2.95 0.77 -11.25
C GLU A 130 -2.74 1.87 -10.19
N GLY A 131 -1.90 2.88 -10.46
CA GLY A 131 -1.78 4.05 -9.59
C GLY A 131 -3.12 4.73 -9.34
N LEU A 132 -3.43 5.04 -8.07
CA LEU A 132 -4.76 5.54 -7.67
C LEU A 132 -5.09 6.90 -8.28
N VAL A 133 -4.09 7.65 -8.76
CA VAL A 133 -4.30 8.92 -9.48
C VAL A 133 -5.24 8.76 -10.68
N TRP A 134 -5.21 7.62 -11.36
CA TRP A 134 -6.10 7.37 -12.50
C TRP A 134 -7.57 7.26 -12.08
N ASN A 135 -7.83 6.57 -10.97
CA ASN A 135 -9.18 6.45 -10.41
C ASN A 135 -9.69 7.81 -9.92
N LEU A 136 -8.84 8.56 -9.22
CA LEU A 136 -9.18 9.89 -8.71
C LEU A 136 -9.55 10.86 -9.85
N MET A 137 -8.80 10.83 -10.95
CA MET A 137 -9.06 11.66 -12.13
C MET A 137 -10.18 11.14 -13.03
N GLN A 138 -10.78 9.98 -12.72
CA GLN A 138 -11.69 9.25 -13.60
C GLN A 138 -11.10 9.05 -15.02
N ALA A 139 -9.80 8.74 -15.05
CA ALA A 139 -9.00 8.60 -16.25
C ALA A 139 -8.42 7.18 -16.38
N HIS A 140 -7.68 6.94 -17.46
CA HIS A 140 -6.96 5.69 -17.69
C HIS A 140 -5.49 5.98 -17.92
N PRO A 141 -4.56 5.08 -17.52
CA PRO A 141 -3.13 5.23 -17.77
C PRO A 141 -2.84 5.31 -19.28
N PRO A 142 -2.31 6.44 -19.77
CA PRO A 142 -1.95 6.61 -21.18
C PRO A 142 -1.04 5.48 -21.70
N GLY A 143 -1.34 4.96 -22.90
CA GLY A 143 -0.53 3.92 -23.52
C GLY A 143 -0.61 2.52 -22.88
N ALA A 144 -1.28 2.36 -21.74
CA ALA A 144 -1.39 1.07 -21.05
C ALA A 144 -2.82 0.55 -20.88
N LYS A 145 -3.82 1.44 -20.74
CA LYS A 145 -5.25 1.11 -20.83
C LYS A 145 -5.92 2.11 -21.77
N GLN A 146 -6.04 1.74 -23.05
CA GLN A 146 -6.68 2.60 -24.04
C GLN A 146 -8.16 2.77 -23.73
N PRO A 147 -8.71 4.00 -23.79
CA PRO A 147 -10.14 4.16 -23.74
C PRO A 147 -10.78 3.62 -25.03
N GLY A 148 -12.02 3.17 -24.96
CA GLY A 148 -12.76 2.69 -26.13
C GLY A 148 -12.84 3.77 -27.23
N PHE A 149 -12.94 3.34 -28.49
CA PHE A 149 -13.12 4.26 -29.63
C PHE A 149 -14.31 5.20 -29.39
N LYS A 150 -14.12 6.51 -29.70
CA LYS A 150 -15.07 7.62 -29.47
C LYS A 150 -15.34 8.02 -28.01
N SER A 151 -14.60 7.52 -27.03
CA SER A 151 -14.67 7.99 -25.64
C SER A 151 -14.53 9.52 -25.50
N TRP A 152 -13.67 10.12 -26.33
CA TRP A 152 -13.40 11.56 -26.39
C TRP A 152 -14.57 12.40 -26.94
N GLY A 153 -15.63 11.76 -27.45
CA GLY A 153 -16.81 12.45 -27.98
C GLY A 153 -17.90 12.73 -26.93
N VAL A 154 -17.76 12.18 -25.71
CA VAL A 154 -18.74 12.37 -24.63
C VAL A 154 -18.29 13.52 -23.73
N LYS A 155 -19.17 14.49 -23.51
CA LYS A 155 -18.92 15.60 -22.57
C LYS A 155 -18.73 15.04 -21.15
N PRO A 156 -17.68 15.43 -20.41
CA PRO A 156 -17.50 14.99 -19.03
C PRO A 156 -18.71 15.44 -18.18
N VAL A 157 -19.16 14.55 -17.30
CA VAL A 157 -20.15 14.90 -16.28
C VAL A 157 -19.46 15.76 -15.22
N ASN A 158 -19.98 16.95 -14.96
CA ASN A 158 -19.60 17.73 -13.79
C ASN A 158 -20.75 17.66 -12.77
N SER A 159 -20.42 17.75 -11.49
CA SER A 159 -21.38 17.72 -10.37
C SER A 159 -22.35 18.91 -10.31
N ASN A 160 -22.38 19.74 -11.34
CA ASN A 160 -23.21 20.95 -11.47
C ASN A 160 -24.24 20.85 -12.61
N SER A 161 -24.65 19.64 -13.00
CA SER A 161 -25.75 19.43 -13.96
C SER A 161 -27.08 19.16 -13.26
#